data_AF-A0A947WU72-F1
#
_entry.id   AF-A0A947WU72-F1
#
_cell.length_a   1.000
_cell.length_b   1.000
_cell.length_c   1.000
_cell.angle_alpha   90.00
_cell.angle_beta   90.00
_cell.angle_gamma   90.00
#
_symmetry.space_group_name_H-M   'P 1'
#
loop_
_entity.id
_entity.type
_entity.pdbx_description
1 polymer ?
#
loop_
_entity_poly.entity_id
_entity_poly.type
_entity_poly.pdbx_seq_one_letter_code
_entity_poly.pdbx_strand_id
1 'polypeptide(L)' 'MKIAYRGFNLEARRSKCMAGYALVYYSAYRISDGWGMIDSFADTADTVRTMLKVLKERVDDYHEHPEDYEDEE' A
#
# COMPACT_ATOMS: atom_id res chain seq x y z
N MET A 1 -8.26 -4.83 5.43
CA MET A 1 -8.68 -5.49 4.19
C MET A 1 -7.43 -5.84 3.43
N LYS A 2 -7.29 -7.09 3.00
CA LYS A 2 -6.11 -7.59 2.29
C LYS A 2 -6.55 -8.24 0.99
N ILE A 3 -5.86 -7.93 -0.11
CA ILE A 3 -6.13 -8.50 -1.44
C ILE A 3 -4.82 -8.76 -2.16
N ALA A 4 -4.81 -9.74 -3.06
CA ALA A 4 -3.74 -9.88 -4.05
C ALA A 4 -4.11 -9.12 -5.32
N TYR A 5 -3.15 -8.40 -5.91
CA TYR A 5 -3.33 -7.65 -7.14
C TYR A 5 -2.02 -7.56 -7.93
N ARG A 6 -2.00 -8.03 -9.18
CA ARG A 6 -0.85 -7.98 -10.11
C ARG A 6 0.52 -8.34 -9.48
N GLY A 7 0.57 -9.43 -8.72
CA GLY A 7 1.81 -9.89 -8.08
C GLY A 7 2.15 -9.23 -6.75
N PHE A 8 1.28 -8.35 -6.23
CA PHE A 8 1.43 -7.70 -4.92
C PHE A 8 0.33 -8.11 -3.94
N ASN A 9 0.69 -8.22 -2.67
CA ASN A 9 -0.22 -8.25 -1.54
C ASN A 9 -0.48 -6.82 -1.07
N LEU A 10 -1.70 -6.33 -1.28
CA LEU A 10 -2.16 -5.03 -0.82
C LEU A 10 -2.92 -5.17 0.48
N GLU A 11 -2.61 -4.33 1.46
CA GLU A 11 -3.33 -4.26 2.72
C GLU A 11 -3.70 -2.81 3.03
N ALA A 12 -4.93 -2.60 3.52
CA ALA A 12 -5.35 -1.34 4.11
C ALA A 12 -6.25 -1.62 5.31
N ARG A 13 -5.94 -1.04 6.47
CA ARG A 13 -6.72 -1.21 7.71
C ARG A 13 -6.80 0.08 8.49
N ARG A 14 -7.93 0.32 9.14
CA ARG A 14 -8.10 1.43 10.08
C ARG A 14 -7.94 0.91 11.50
N SER A 15 -7.05 1.52 12.27
CA SER A 15 -6.79 1.14 13.66
C SER A 15 -6.40 2.34 14.50
N LYS A 16 -6.67 2.28 15.81
CA LYS A 16 -6.19 3.31 16.76
C LYS A 16 -4.67 3.29 16.84
N CYS A 17 -4.05 4.46 16.80
CA CYS A 17 -2.64 4.65 17.10
C CYS A 17 -2.44 4.77 18.62
N MET A 18 -1.18 4.87 19.07
CA MET A 18 -0.85 4.98 20.49
C MET A 18 -1.41 6.25 21.15
N ALA A 19 -1.63 7.31 20.36
CA ALA A 19 -2.26 8.56 20.83
C ALA A 19 -3.81 8.49 20.88
N GLY A 20 -4.40 7.32 20.60
CA GLY A 20 -5.83 7.03 20.84
C GLY A 20 -6.78 7.38 19.68
N TYR A 21 -6.35 8.16 18.69
CA TYR A 21 -7.11 8.41 17.47
C TYR A 21 -6.83 7.37 16.38
N ALA A 22 -7.70 7.27 15.37
CA ALA A 22 -7.62 6.23 14.36
C ALA A 22 -6.85 6.69 13.11
N LEU A 23 -5.87 5.90 12.68
CA LEU A 23 -5.13 6.07 11.43
C LEU A 23 -5.52 4.98 10.43
N VAL A 24 -5.30 5.25 9.14
CA VAL A 24 -5.32 4.21 8.12
C VAL A 24 -3.90 3.76 7.85
N TYR A 25 -3.62 2.48 8.09
CA TYR A 25 -2.37 1.82 7.76
C TYR A 25 -2.53 1.11 6.43
N TYR A 26 -1.55 1.20 5.56
CA TYR A 26 -1.61 0.60 4.23
C TYR A 26 -0.23 0.15 3.75
N SER A 27 -0.21 -0.94 2.99
CA SER A 27 1.04 -1.50 2.47
C SER A 27 0.84 -2.25 1.15
N ALA A 28 1.88 -2.32 0.34
CA ALA A 28 1.97 -3.18 -0.85
C ALA A 28 3.32 -3.91 -0.86
N TYR A 29 3.26 -5.23 -0.85
CA TYR A 29 4.44 -6.10 -0.84
C TYR A 29 4.39 -7.07 -2.02
N ARG A 30 5.48 -7.17 -2.78
CA ARG A 30 5.60 -8.11 -3.89
C ARG A 30 5.56 -9.54 -3.37
N ILE A 31 4.76 -10.39 -4.01
CA ILE A 31 4.48 -11.75 -3.53
C ILE A 31 5.68 -12.69 -3.71
N SER A 32 6.48 -12.50 -4.77
CA SER A 32 7.57 -13.40 -5.14
C SER A 32 8.73 -13.39 -4.15
N ASP A 33 9.05 -12.23 -3.58
CA ASP A 33 10.25 -12.02 -2.77
C ASP A 33 10.01 -11.15 -1.52
N GLY A 34 8.79 -10.65 -1.32
CA GLY A 34 8.46 -9.80 -0.18
C GLY A 34 9.00 -8.38 -0.29
N TRP A 35 9.47 -7.94 -1.46
CA TRP A 35 9.94 -6.57 -1.65
C TRP A 35 8.82 -5.56 -1.36
N GLY A 36 9.11 -4.54 -0.55
CA GLY A 36 8.14 -3.58 -0.05
C GLY A 36 8.11 -2.31 -0.88
N MET A 37 7.10 -2.18 -1.74
CA MET A 37 6.89 -0.96 -2.55
C MET A 37 6.44 0.21 -1.67
N ILE A 38 5.57 -0.05 -0.68
CA ILE A 38 5.07 0.96 0.24
C ILE A 38 4.59 0.30 1.53
N ASP A 39 4.92 0.92 2.66
CA ASP A 39 4.34 0.61 3.98
C ASP A 39 4.26 1.91 4.78
N SER A 40 3.05 2.38 5.04
CA SER A 40 2.85 3.70 5.64
C SER A 40 1.48 3.82 6.32
N PHE A 41 1.23 5.00 6.88
CA PHE A 41 -0.02 5.36 7.50
C PHE A 41 -0.41 6.80 7.15
N ALA A 42 -1.71 7.07 7.17
CA ALA A 42 -2.26 8.40 6.94
C ALA A 42 -3.35 8.72 7.97
N ASP A 43 -3.31 9.97 8.45
CA ASP A 43 -4.43 10.58 9.16
C ASP A 43 -5.39 11.18 8.13
N THR A 44 -6.34 10.35 7.69
CA THR A 44 -7.30 10.70 6.65
C THR A 44 -8.70 10.19 7.01
N ALA A 45 -9.72 10.87 6.49
CA ALA A 45 -11.11 10.42 6.48
C ALA A 45 -11.39 9.35 5.42
N ASP A 46 -10.44 9.09 4.51
CA ASP A 46 -10.61 8.12 3.42
C ASP A 46 -10.93 6.72 3.90
N THR A 47 -11.74 6.01 3.13
CA THR A 47 -12.07 4.62 3.45
C THR A 47 -10.89 3.70 3.14
N VAL A 48 -10.84 2.54 3.80
CA VAL A 48 -9.86 1.49 3.44
C VAL A 48 -10.00 1.04 1.99
N ARG A 49 -11.19 1.17 1.38
CA ARG A 49 -11.42 0.87 -0.05
C ARG A 49 -10.79 1.93 -0.94
N THR A 50 -10.90 3.20 -0.57
CA THR A 50 -10.23 4.32 -1.25
C THR A 50 -8.72 4.09 -1.24
N MET A 51 -8.15 3.75 -0.07
CA MET A 51 -6.72 3.45 0.03
C MET A 51 -6.30 2.24 -0.81
N LEU A 52 -7.12 1.19 -0.89
CA LEU A 52 -6.84 0.08 -1.80
C LEU A 52 -6.88 0.48 -3.27
N LYS A 53 -7.75 1.43 -3.68
CA LYS A 53 -7.76 1.95 -5.04
C LYS A 53 -6.45 2.69 -5.35
N VAL A 54 -6.00 3.54 -4.43
CA VAL A 54 -4.71 4.24 -4.54
C VAL A 54 -3.54 3.25 -4.61
N LEU A 55 -3.55 2.20 -3.79
CA LEU A 55 -2.51 1.17 -3.86
C LEU A 55 -2.51 0.42 -5.21
N LYS A 56 -3.67 0.17 -5.80
CA LYS A 56 -3.76 -0.42 -7.15
C LYS A 56 -3.18 0.52 -8.20
N GLU A 57 -3.53 1.80 -8.13
CA GLU A 57 -2.99 2.83 -9.03
C GLU A 57 -1.45 2.87 -8.95
N ARG A 58 -0.86 2.77 -7.75
CA ARG A 58 0.61 2.68 -7.61
C ARG A 58 1.21 1.38 -8.13
N VAL A 59 0.51 0.25 -7.97
CA VAL A 59 0.98 -1.02 -8.56
C VAL A 59 0.90 -0.95 -10.08
N ASP A 60 -0.16 -0.38 -10.63
CA ASP A 60 -0.32 -0.20 -12.07
C ASP A 60 0.81 0.70 -12.59
N ASP A 61 1.10 1.81 -11.90
CA ASP A 61 2.21 2.72 -12.19
C ASP A 61 3.58 2.03 -12.12
N TYR A 62 3.86 1.22 -11.09
CA TYR A 62 5.08 0.40 -11.02
C TYR A 62 5.26 -0.53 -12.23
N HIS A 63 4.17 -1.09 -12.77
CA HIS A 63 4.26 -1.95 -13.97
C HIS A 63 4.49 -1.13 -15.26
N GLU A 64 4.15 0.16 -15.26
CA GLU A 64 4.36 1.07 -16.39
C GLU A 64 5.72 1.78 -16.31
N HIS A 65 6.19 2.07 -15.09
CA HIS A 65 7.37 2.86 -14.74
C HIS A 65 8.15 2.21 -13.58
N PRO A 66 8.67 0.97 -13.72
CA PRO A 66 9.37 0.28 -12.64
C PRO A 66 10.61 1.03 -12.12
N GLU A 67 11.26 1.82 -12.98
CA GLU A 67 12.43 2.64 -12.66
C GLU A 67 12.19 3.71 -11.58
N ASP A 68 10.93 4.14 -11.39
CA ASP A 68 10.59 5.15 -10.37
C ASP A 68 10.54 4.57 -8.95
N TYR A 69 10.65 3.24 -8.83
CA TYR A 69 10.44 2.50 -7.59
C TYR A 69 11.61 1.59 -7.22
N GLU A 70 12.25 0.99 -8.22
CA GLU A 70 13.45 0.17 -8.01
C GLU A 70 14.68 1.06 -8.24
N ASP A 71 15.30 1.51 -7.15
CA ASP A 71 16.63 2.12 -7.24
C ASP A 71 17.59 1.10 -7.86
N GLU A 72 18.24 1.47 -8.97
CA GLU A 72 19.41 0.74 -9.48
C GLU A 72 20.52 0.86 -8.42
N GLU A 73 20.78 -0.24 -7.72
CA GLU A 73 21.88 -0.34 -6.73
C GLU A 73 23.26 -0.13 -7.36
#